data_AF-A0A0L0EMR6-F1
#
_entry.id   AF-A0A0L0EMR6-F1
#
_cell.length_a   1.000
_cell.length_b   1.000
_cell.length_c   1.000
_cell.angle_alpha   90.00
_cell.angle_beta   90.00
_cell.angle_gamma   90.00
#
_symmetry.space_group_name_H-M   'P 1'
#
loop_
_entity.id
_entity.type
_entity.pdbx_description
1 polymer ?
#
loop_
_entity_poly.entity_id
_entity_poly.type
_entity_poly.pdbx_seq_one_letter_code
_entity_poly.pdbx_strand_id
1 'polypeptide(L)'
;EILADDTQIITCSLHCEQNFPKLKRQSDYDFALPVDCSDATYLATLSDALSLCTRLHQPDIILYNAGADIYRLDELGHLAVSLEGVLARDTQVLGHARQQGIPLMAALGGGYQRTVSRLVNVHMQLFMALQQVWPERFTVSKSLK
;
A
#
# COMPACT_ATOMS: atom_id res chain seq x y z
N GLU A 1 0.83 -18.69 1.95
CA GLU A 1 0.05 -19.97 1.97
C GLU A 1 -0.68 -20.19 0.65
N ILE A 2 -1.67 -19.36 0.28
CA ILE A 2 -2.45 -19.56 -0.97
C ILE A 2 -1.56 -19.65 -2.21
N LEU A 3 -0.48 -18.86 -2.25
CA LEU A 3 0.43 -18.74 -3.39
C LEU A 3 1.80 -19.40 -3.14
N ALA A 4 1.95 -20.16 -2.06
CA ALA A 4 3.27 -20.61 -1.61
C ALA A 4 4.00 -21.52 -2.61
N ASP A 5 3.26 -22.24 -3.45
CA ASP A 5 3.80 -23.18 -4.43
C ASP A 5 3.85 -22.58 -5.86
N ASP A 6 3.45 -21.31 -6.05
CA ASP A 6 3.46 -20.65 -7.35
C ASP A 6 4.70 -19.77 -7.50
N THR A 7 5.71 -20.29 -8.21
CA THR A 7 6.98 -19.59 -8.44
C THR A 7 6.85 -18.38 -9.38
N GLN A 8 5.70 -18.18 -10.02
CA GLN A 8 5.45 -17.01 -10.89
C GLN A 8 4.92 -15.81 -10.10
N ILE A 9 4.61 -15.99 -8.81
CA ILE A 9 4.09 -14.93 -7.97
C ILE A 9 5.04 -14.70 -6.81
N ILE A 10 5.41 -13.43 -6.64
CA ILE A 10 6.18 -12.99 -5.48
C ILE A 10 5.27 -12.19 -4.55
N THR A 11 5.38 -12.48 -3.26
CA THR A 11 4.62 -11.81 -2.21
C THR A 11 5.56 -10.96 -1.37
N CYS A 12 5.19 -9.69 -1.20
CA CYS A 12 5.94 -8.71 -0.42
C CYS A 12 5.01 -8.04 0.58
N SER A 13 5.39 -8.07 1.86
CA SER A 13 4.57 -7.61 2.96
C SER A 13 5.34 -6.62 3.82
N LEU A 14 4.79 -5.43 4.00
CA LEU A 14 5.20 -4.50 5.05
C LEU A 14 4.13 -4.54 6.14
N HIS A 15 4.52 -4.90 7.35
CA HIS A 15 3.57 -5.08 8.44
C HIS A 15 4.20 -4.74 9.78
N CYS A 16 3.37 -4.36 10.76
CA CYS A 16 3.85 -4.28 12.13
C CYS A 16 4.08 -5.70 12.67
N GLU A 17 5.24 -5.93 13.28
CA GLU A 17 5.62 -7.22 13.86
C GLU A 17 4.57 -7.74 14.85
N GLN A 18 3.98 -6.81 15.61
CA GLN A 18 3.08 -7.11 16.73
C GLN A 18 1.59 -6.92 16.39
N ASN A 19 1.24 -6.55 15.16
CA ASN A 19 -0.16 -6.32 14.78
C ASN A 19 -0.97 -7.61 14.64
N PHE A 20 -2.28 -7.49 14.44
CA PHE A 20 -3.10 -8.63 14.07
C PHE A 20 -2.83 -9.07 12.61
N PRO A 21 -2.87 -10.38 12.28
CA PRO A 21 -2.97 -11.53 13.18
C PRO A 21 -1.65 -11.81 13.91
N LYS A 22 -1.75 -12.36 15.12
CA LYS A 22 -0.57 -12.68 15.96
C LYS A 22 0.37 -13.68 15.28
N LEU A 23 -0.17 -14.65 14.55
CA LEU A 23 0.61 -15.55 13.70
C LEU A 23 0.69 -14.95 12.29
N LYS A 24 1.87 -14.44 11.92
CA LYS A 24 2.11 -13.94 10.57
C LYS A 24 2.13 -15.08 9.57
N ARG A 25 1.61 -14.82 8.39
CA ARG A 25 1.74 -15.72 7.25
C ARG A 25 3.01 -15.33 6.54
N GLN A 26 3.80 -16.31 6.14
CA GLN A 26 5.06 -16.07 5.48
C GLN A 26 4.83 -15.62 4.03
N SER A 27 5.49 -14.54 3.66
CA SER A 27 5.67 -14.04 2.30
C SER A 27 7.09 -14.33 1.82
N ASP A 28 7.36 -14.09 0.53
CA ASP A 28 8.72 -14.19 -0.03
C ASP A 28 9.61 -13.08 0.53
N TYR A 29 9.03 -11.89 0.75
CA TYR A 29 9.66 -10.79 1.45
C TYR A 29 8.75 -10.25 2.56
N ASP A 30 9.25 -10.32 3.79
CA ASP A 30 8.57 -9.81 4.99
C ASP A 30 9.40 -8.69 5.62
N PHE A 31 8.88 -7.47 5.57
CA PHE A 31 9.45 -6.29 6.20
C PHE A 31 8.68 -5.99 7.49
N ALA A 32 9.14 -6.60 8.59
CA ALA A 32 8.59 -6.38 9.92
C ALA A 32 9.00 -4.99 10.45
N LEU A 33 8.00 -4.17 10.77
CA LEU A 33 8.16 -2.82 11.32
C LEU A 33 7.82 -2.81 12.81
N PRO A 34 8.50 -1.97 13.61
CA PRO A 34 8.19 -1.84 15.03
C PRO A 34 6.82 -1.18 15.24
N VAL A 35 6.25 -1.40 16.43
CA VAL A 35 5.10 -0.62 16.90
C VAL A 35 5.43 0.87 16.87
N ASP A 36 4.42 1.68 16.56
CA ASP A 36 4.55 3.14 16.42
C ASP A 36 5.54 3.59 15.33
N CYS A 37 5.79 2.74 14.31
CA CYS A 37 6.59 3.11 13.16
C CYS A 37 6.09 4.42 12.52
N SER A 38 7.02 5.36 12.33
CA SER A 38 6.75 6.69 11.78
C SER A 38 6.55 6.67 10.27
N ASP A 39 5.96 7.74 9.72
CA ASP A 39 5.85 7.96 8.28
C ASP A 39 7.20 7.79 7.56
N ALA A 40 8.26 8.42 8.08
CA ALA A 40 9.57 8.41 7.44
C ALA A 40 10.16 7.00 7.33
N THR A 41 10.07 6.23 8.44
CA THR A 41 10.56 4.85 8.49
C THR A 41 9.74 3.94 7.57
N TYR A 42 8.41 4.09 7.59
CA TYR A 42 7.52 3.30 6.75
C TYR A 42 7.80 3.55 5.26
N LEU A 43 7.86 4.83 4.84
CA LEU A 43 8.03 5.22 3.44
C LEU A 43 9.43 4.87 2.90
N ALA A 44 10.47 4.98 3.74
CA ALA A 44 11.81 4.52 3.38
C ALA A 44 11.82 3.00 3.13
N THR A 45 11.27 2.21 4.06
CA THR A 45 11.17 0.75 3.93
C THR A 45 10.37 0.35 2.69
N LEU A 46 9.27 1.06 2.42
CA LEU A 46 8.47 0.85 1.20
C LEU A 46 9.28 1.10 -0.06
N SER A 47 10.11 2.14 -0.08
CA SER A 47 10.96 2.47 -1.22
C SER A 47 11.93 1.34 -1.51
N ASP A 48 12.62 0.86 -0.47
CA ASP A 48 13.58 -0.24 -0.57
C ASP A 48 12.90 -1.53 -1.03
N ALA A 49 11.73 -1.85 -0.47
CA ALA A 49 10.96 -3.04 -0.82
C ALA A 49 10.50 -3.05 -2.29
N LEU A 50 9.92 -1.94 -2.77
CA LEU A 50 9.52 -1.78 -4.17
C LEU A 50 10.72 -1.92 -5.10
N SER A 51 11.83 -1.25 -4.75
CA SER A 51 13.06 -1.26 -5.53
C SER A 51 13.68 -2.65 -5.61
N LEU A 52 13.71 -3.38 -4.49
CA LEU A 52 14.18 -4.76 -4.40
C LEU A 52 13.34 -5.68 -5.29
N CYS A 53 12.02 -5.68 -5.09
CA CYS A 53 11.11 -6.59 -5.78
C CYS A 53 11.13 -6.36 -7.30
N THR A 54 11.08 -5.11 -7.75
CA THR A 54 11.09 -4.80 -9.18
C THR A 54 12.43 -5.15 -9.83
N ARG A 55 13.56 -4.87 -9.18
CA ARG A 55 14.88 -5.20 -9.75
C ARG A 55 15.13 -6.70 -9.86
N LEU A 56 14.75 -7.46 -8.84
CA LEU A 56 15.01 -8.90 -8.82
C LEU A 56 14.06 -9.67 -9.72
N HIS A 57 12.78 -9.27 -9.75
CA HIS A 57 11.72 -10.10 -10.35
C HIS A 57 11.11 -9.53 -11.63
N GLN A 58 11.30 -8.23 -11.92
CA GLN A 58 10.79 -7.57 -13.13
C GLN A 58 9.32 -7.94 -13.43
N PRO A 59 8.38 -7.67 -12.51
CA PRO A 59 7.03 -8.20 -12.61
C PRO A 59 6.25 -7.59 -13.77
N ASP A 60 5.46 -8.41 -14.46
CA ASP A 60 4.55 -7.97 -15.52
C ASP A 60 3.32 -7.22 -15.00
N ILE A 61 2.97 -7.41 -13.72
CA ILE A 61 1.85 -6.73 -13.05
C ILE A 61 2.12 -6.61 -11.55
N ILE A 62 1.65 -5.52 -10.95
CA ILE A 62 1.62 -5.33 -9.49
C ILE A 62 0.18 -5.46 -8.99
N LEU A 63 -0.04 -6.38 -8.06
CA LEU A 63 -1.30 -6.51 -7.30
C LEU A 63 -1.09 -5.85 -5.93
N TYR A 64 -1.71 -4.70 -5.73
CA TYR A 64 -1.49 -3.87 -4.56
C TYR A 64 -2.67 -3.94 -3.60
N ASN A 65 -2.42 -4.46 -2.40
CA ASN A 65 -3.38 -4.45 -1.29
C ASN A 65 -3.17 -3.20 -0.42
N ALA A 66 -4.00 -2.18 -0.63
CA ALA A 66 -3.93 -0.90 0.07
C ALA A 66 -4.61 -0.97 1.45
N GLY A 67 -3.96 -1.65 2.40
CA GLY A 67 -4.41 -1.70 3.79
C GLY A 67 -4.44 -0.32 4.44
N ALA A 68 -5.54 0.01 5.13
CA ALA A 68 -5.71 1.23 5.92
C ALA A 68 -5.29 1.06 7.39
N ASP A 69 -4.96 -0.17 7.80
CA ASP A 69 -4.53 -0.51 9.15
C ASP A 69 -3.16 0.06 9.54
N ILE A 70 -2.39 0.59 8.60
CA ILE A 70 -1.14 1.31 8.91
C ILE A 70 -1.39 2.65 9.62
N TYR A 71 -2.61 3.18 9.55
CA TYR A 71 -2.95 4.49 10.10
C TYR A 71 -2.90 4.49 11.64
N ARG A 72 -2.35 5.56 12.23
CA ARG A 72 -2.08 5.69 13.67
C ARG A 72 -3.28 5.53 14.61
N LEU A 73 -4.51 5.67 14.11
CA LEU A 73 -5.74 5.49 14.91
C LEU A 73 -6.46 4.17 14.57
N ASP A 74 -5.81 3.27 13.84
CA ASP A 74 -6.31 1.93 13.62
C ASP A 74 -6.21 1.09 14.91
N GLU A 75 -7.22 0.27 15.18
CA GLU A 75 -7.31 -0.49 16.43
C GLU A 75 -6.42 -1.74 16.44
N LEU A 76 -6.07 -2.26 15.26
CA LEU A 76 -5.37 -3.55 15.13
C LEU A 76 -3.98 -3.44 14.49
N GLY A 77 -3.67 -2.33 13.81
CA GLY A 77 -2.46 -2.22 12.99
C GLY A 77 -1.17 -1.76 13.68
N HIS A 78 -1.26 -1.03 14.80
CA HIS A 78 -0.13 -0.64 15.67
C HIS A 78 1.04 0.12 15.01
N LEU A 79 0.84 0.70 13.83
CA LEU A 79 1.79 1.63 13.20
C LEU A 79 1.35 3.06 13.49
N ALA A 80 2.27 4.03 13.45
CA ALA A 80 1.97 5.45 13.72
C ALA A 80 1.91 6.29 12.43
N VAL A 81 1.46 5.72 11.31
CA VAL A 81 1.41 6.44 10.03
C VAL A 81 0.28 7.48 10.05
N SER A 82 0.58 8.70 9.62
CA SER A 82 -0.38 9.80 9.50
C SER A 82 -1.27 9.65 8.26
N LEU A 83 -2.29 10.51 8.08
CA LEU A 83 -3.08 10.49 6.85
C LEU A 83 -2.22 10.90 5.65
N GLU A 84 -1.34 11.86 5.86
CA GLU A 84 -0.36 12.33 4.90
C GLU A 84 0.63 11.20 4.54
N GLY A 85 1.03 10.39 5.52
CA GLY A 85 1.83 9.19 5.33
C GLY A 85 1.12 8.11 4.52
N VAL A 86 -0.18 7.87 4.77
CA VAL A 86 -0.99 6.94 3.97
C VAL A 86 -1.09 7.42 2.51
N LEU A 87 -1.37 8.71 2.31
CA LEU A 87 -1.38 9.33 0.98
C LEU A 87 -0.02 9.19 0.28
N ALA A 88 1.07 9.49 0.99
CA ALA A 88 2.42 9.35 0.46
C ALA A 88 2.76 7.90 0.08
N ARG A 89 2.34 6.94 0.92
CA ARG A 89 2.49 5.50 0.66
C ARG A 89 1.79 5.11 -0.64
N ASP A 90 0.52 5.51 -0.79
CA ASP A 90 -0.26 5.20 -1.99
C ASP A 90 0.33 5.88 -3.24
N THR A 91 0.70 7.17 -3.14
CA THR A 91 1.35 7.91 -4.23
C THR A 91 2.68 7.26 -4.63
N GLN A 92 3.46 6.74 -3.68
CA GLN A 92 4.75 6.10 -3.95
C GLN A 92 4.59 4.76 -4.67
N VAL A 93 3.64 3.91 -4.24
CA VAL A 93 3.36 2.62 -4.92
C VAL A 93 2.88 2.86 -6.35
N LEU A 94 1.87 3.73 -6.50
CA LEU A 94 1.27 4.05 -7.79
C LEU A 94 2.28 4.74 -8.71
N GLY A 95 3.05 5.70 -8.18
CA GLY A 95 4.10 6.41 -8.89
C GLY A 95 5.22 5.49 -9.35
N HIS A 96 5.65 4.55 -8.50
CA HIS A 96 6.64 3.53 -8.86
C HIS A 96 6.17 2.69 -10.04
N ALA A 97 4.95 2.14 -9.97
CA ALA A 97 4.38 1.37 -11.08
C ALA A 97 4.29 2.20 -12.38
N ARG A 98 3.82 3.45 -12.29
CA ARG A 98 3.77 4.38 -13.43
C ARG A 98 5.15 4.62 -14.05
N GLN A 99 6.16 4.91 -13.22
CA GLN A 99 7.52 5.20 -13.67
C GLN A 99 8.19 4.00 -14.33
N GLN A 100 7.94 2.79 -13.81
CA GLN A 100 8.47 1.56 -14.37
C GLN A 100 7.66 1.04 -15.57
N GLY A 101 6.51 1.66 -15.89
CA GLY A 101 5.62 1.20 -16.95
C GLY A 101 4.91 -0.13 -16.64
N ILE A 102 4.80 -0.50 -15.36
CA ILE A 102 4.22 -1.77 -14.93
C ILE A 102 2.71 -1.58 -14.66
N PRO A 103 1.82 -2.35 -15.29
CA PRO A 103 0.41 -2.38 -14.96
C PRO A 103 0.17 -2.65 -13.46
N LEU A 104 -0.81 -1.97 -12.87
CA LEU A 104 -1.14 -2.13 -11.46
C LEU A 104 -2.65 -2.25 -11.25
N MET A 105 -3.03 -3.20 -10.40
CA MET A 105 -4.38 -3.32 -9.83
C MET A 105 -4.28 -3.04 -8.33
N ALA A 106 -5.16 -2.16 -7.82
CA ALA A 106 -5.24 -1.86 -6.40
C ALA A 106 -6.56 -2.36 -5.81
N ALA A 107 -6.49 -3.03 -4.66
CA ALA A 107 -7.62 -3.41 -3.84
C ALA A 107 -7.53 -2.68 -2.49
N LEU A 108 -8.67 -2.26 -1.94
CA LEU A 108 -8.72 -1.78 -0.56
C LEU A 108 -8.51 -2.96 0.40
N GLY A 109 -7.59 -2.80 1.35
CA GLY A 109 -7.23 -3.83 2.32
C GLY A 109 -7.88 -3.66 3.68
N GLY A 110 -7.18 -4.10 4.73
CA GLY A 110 -7.60 -3.96 6.12
C GLY A 110 -7.89 -2.53 6.56
N GLY A 111 -8.26 -2.36 7.83
CA GLY A 111 -8.72 -1.10 8.39
C GLY A 111 -9.87 -1.37 9.35
N TYR A 112 -9.65 -1.06 10.63
CA TYR A 112 -10.43 -1.57 11.75
C TYR A 112 -10.92 -0.46 12.67
N GLN A 113 -11.16 0.71 12.11
CA GLN A 113 -11.74 1.82 12.86
C GLN A 113 -13.22 1.59 13.14
N ARG A 114 -13.64 1.81 14.39
CA ARG A 114 -15.06 1.73 14.81
C ARG A 114 -15.99 2.65 14.04
N THR A 115 -15.49 3.79 13.58
CA THR A 115 -16.31 4.79 12.89
C THR A 115 -16.09 4.71 11.39
N VAL A 116 -17.16 4.34 10.66
CA VAL A 116 -17.14 4.20 9.19
C VAL A 116 -16.61 5.45 8.50
N SER A 117 -17.03 6.65 8.90
CA SER A 117 -16.55 7.89 8.27
C SER A 117 -15.04 8.08 8.40
N ARG A 118 -14.44 7.65 9.51
CA ARG A 118 -12.99 7.73 9.70
C ARG A 118 -12.25 6.67 8.89
N LEU A 119 -12.80 5.46 8.78
CA LEU A 119 -12.27 4.42 7.90
C LEU A 119 -12.30 4.86 6.43
N VAL A 120 -13.44 5.40 5.98
CA VAL A 120 -13.61 5.97 4.64
C VAL A 120 -12.56 7.06 4.40
N ASN A 121 -12.32 7.95 5.37
CA ASN A 121 -11.32 9.00 5.22
C ASN A 121 -9.89 8.47 4.99
N VAL A 122 -9.53 7.31 5.56
CA VAL A 122 -8.22 6.68 5.30
C VAL A 122 -8.21 6.03 3.91
N HIS A 123 -9.23 5.25 3.54
CA HIS A 123 -9.28 4.64 2.21
C HIS A 123 -9.36 5.68 1.08
N MET A 124 -9.94 6.86 1.34
CA MET A 124 -9.99 7.97 0.38
C MET A 124 -8.58 8.43 -0.05
N GLN A 125 -7.54 8.21 0.76
CA GLN A 125 -6.18 8.59 0.41
C GLN A 125 -5.68 7.86 -0.86
N LEU A 126 -6.09 6.60 -1.08
CA LEU A 126 -5.75 5.87 -2.31
C LEU A 126 -6.34 6.56 -3.55
N PHE A 127 -7.57 7.05 -3.47
CA PHE A 127 -8.23 7.76 -4.58
C PHE A 127 -7.59 9.13 -4.83
N MET A 128 -7.20 9.83 -3.77
CA MET A 128 -6.45 11.08 -3.87
C MET A 128 -5.08 10.84 -4.52
N ALA A 129 -4.37 9.76 -4.14
CA ALA A 129 -3.12 9.35 -4.76
C ALA A 129 -3.31 9.00 -6.25
N LEU A 130 -4.36 8.26 -6.61
CA LEU A 130 -4.70 7.97 -8.01
C LEU A 130 -4.90 9.25 -8.83
N GLN A 131 -5.61 10.25 -8.28
CA GLN A 131 -5.80 11.53 -8.95
C GLN A 131 -4.50 12.32 -9.10
N GLN A 132 -3.60 12.28 -8.10
CA GLN A 132 -2.28 12.92 -8.18
C GLN A 132 -1.37 12.22 -9.19
N VAL A 133 -1.38 10.89 -9.22
CA VAL A 133 -0.48 10.10 -10.06
C VAL A 133 -1.00 9.99 -11.48
N TRP A 134 -2.31 9.96 -11.74
CA TRP A 134 -2.91 9.93 -13.09
C TRP A 134 -4.00 10.99 -13.28
N PRO A 135 -3.68 12.29 -13.17
CA PRO A 135 -4.68 13.35 -13.31
C PRO A 135 -5.45 13.27 -14.62
N GLU A 136 -4.80 12.83 -15.71
CA GLU A 136 -5.41 12.67 -17.03
C GLU A 136 -6.57 11.67 -17.08
N ARG A 137 -6.67 10.75 -16.12
CA ARG A 137 -7.78 9.76 -16.03
C ARG A 137 -9.02 10.32 -15.35
N PHE A 138 -8.90 11.45 -14.65
CA PHE A 138 -9.96 12.07 -13.87
C PHE A 138 -10.41 13.42 -14.42
N THR A 139 -9.71 13.96 -15.41
CA THR A 139 -10.18 15.14 -16.14
C THR A 139 -11.35 14.75 -17.04
N VAL A 140 -12.57 15.16 -16.68
CA VAL A 140 -13.69 15.12 -17.61
C VAL A 140 -13.40 16.15 -18.71
N SER A 141 -13.22 15.68 -19.94
CA SER A 141 -13.21 16.54 -21.13
C SER A 141 -14.51 17.36 -21.13
N LYS A 142 -14.40 18.67 -20.84
CA LYS A 142 -15.44 19.64 -21.19
C LYS A 142 -15.37 19.86 -22.70
N SER A 143 -15.92 18.94 -23.47
CA SER A 143 -16.12 19.17 -24.90
C SER A 143 -17.45 18.60 -25.34
N LEU A 144 -18.51 19.41 -25.15
CA LEU A 144 -19.72 19.46 -25.97
C LEU A 144 -20.34 20.85 -25.74
N LYS A 145 -19.90 21.82 -26.54
CA LYS A 145 -20.72 22.96 -26.99
C LYS A 145 -20.55 23.07 -28.49
#